data_AF-A0A7V9FCG5-F1
#
_entry.id   AF-A0A7V9FCG5-F1
#
_cell.length_a   1.000
_cell.length_b   1.000
_cell.length_c   1.000
_cell.angle_alpha   90.00
_cell.angle_beta   90.00
_cell.angle_gamma   90.00
#
_symmetry.space_group_name_H-M   'P 1'
#
loop_
_entity.id
_entity.type
_entity.pdbx_description
1 polymer ?
#
loop_
_entity_poly.entity_id
_entity_poly.type
_entity_poly.pdbx_seq_one_letter_code
_entity_poly.pdbx_strand_id
1 'polypeptide(L)'
;MLAAYEGKCAISGCDVQEVGDAAHIQPFYEGGTDTLRNGLLLRADLHIRFDRNLIAIDHERMTVIISPSLRESQYEDLEGRHFELPSSPAVHPSSVRLHAHRLKLRSQKVLGGPSYRMGNSEDSPITGAEITRSRAATSSARNRQRKQSTIAPFQGCAPYFRCAWAKFARY
;
A
#
# COMPACT_ATOMS: atom_id res chain seq x y z
N MET A 1 8.95 17.82 13.26
CA MET A 1 8.32 16.48 13.39
C MET A 1 9.30 15.42 13.86
N LEU A 2 10.48 15.32 13.24
CA LEU A 2 11.52 14.35 13.58
C LEU A 2 11.82 14.26 15.09
N ALA A 3 12.10 15.39 15.74
CA ALA A 3 12.37 15.44 17.18
C ALA A 3 11.19 14.98 18.05
N ALA A 4 9.95 15.24 17.64
CA ALA A 4 8.76 14.90 18.44
C ALA A 4 8.52 13.38 18.52
N TYR A 5 8.96 12.64 17.51
CA TYR A 5 8.87 11.19 17.43
C TYR A 5 10.23 10.50 17.61
N GLU A 6 11.25 11.22 18.12
CA GLU A 6 12.61 10.68 18.34
C GLU A 6 13.23 10.02 17.09
N GLY A 7 12.87 10.51 15.90
CA GLY A 7 13.32 9.93 14.63
C GLY A 7 12.67 8.60 14.25
N LYS A 8 11.67 8.13 15.00
CA LYS A 8 11.04 6.82 14.80
C LYS A 8 9.69 6.93 14.09
N CYS A 9 9.44 6.00 13.17
CA CYS A 9 8.12 5.83 12.58
C CYS A 9 7.10 5.46 13.67
N ALA A 10 6.02 6.24 13.77
CA ALA A 10 4.98 6.08 14.79
C ALA A 10 4.19 4.76 14.70
N ILE A 11 4.24 4.07 13.56
CA ILE A 11 3.56 2.78 13.36
C ILE A 11 4.54 1.61 13.50
N SER A 12 5.68 1.68 12.80
CA SER A 12 6.60 0.53 12.70
C SER A 12 7.71 0.54 13.74
N GLY A 13 7.96 1.67 14.40
CA GLY A 13 9.11 1.88 15.28
C GLY A 13 10.45 1.99 14.55
N CYS A 14 10.47 1.96 13.21
CA CYS A 14 11.69 2.08 12.41
C CYS A 14 12.37 3.44 12.66
N ASP A 15 13.66 3.41 13.02
CA ASP A 15 14.49 4.56 13.42
C ASP A 15 15.47 5.01 12.32
N VAL A 16 15.41 4.39 11.14
CA VAL A 16 16.16 4.80 9.95
C VAL A 16 15.56 6.12 9.43
N GLN A 17 16.24 7.23 9.69
CA GLN A 17 15.69 8.57 9.43
C GLN A 17 15.46 8.83 7.94
N GLU A 18 16.28 8.24 7.06
CA GLU A 18 16.23 8.41 5.61
C GLU A 18 14.95 7.84 4.97
N VAL A 19 14.27 6.92 5.65
CA VAL A 19 13.00 6.35 5.18
C VAL A 19 11.79 6.99 5.85
N GLY A 20 12.00 7.93 6.78
CA GLY A 20 10.94 8.62 7.52
C GLY A 20 10.47 9.89 6.81
N ASP A 21 9.15 10.03 6.68
CA ASP A 21 8.47 11.19 6.13
C ASP A 21 7.49 11.81 7.13
N ALA A 22 7.34 13.12 7.06
CA ALA A 22 6.28 13.85 7.76
C ALA A 22 4.97 13.74 6.97
N ALA A 23 4.04 12.94 7.48
CA ALA A 23 2.71 12.75 6.91
C ALA A 23 1.70 13.71 7.55
N HIS A 24 0.84 14.33 6.74
CA HIS A 24 -0.25 15.15 7.26
C HIS A 24 -1.49 14.29 7.53
N ILE A 25 -2.14 14.50 8.69
CA ILE A 25 -3.41 13.82 9.00
C ILE A 25 -4.53 14.40 8.12
N GLN A 26 -4.61 15.73 8.08
CA GLN A 26 -5.45 16.49 7.17
C GLN A 26 -4.54 17.11 6.08
N PRO A 27 -4.69 16.73 4.81
CA PRO A 27 -3.88 17.25 3.71
C PRO A 27 -4.05 18.76 3.52
N PHE A 28 -3.02 19.43 2.98
CA PHE A 28 -3.06 20.87 2.69
C PHE A 28 -4.23 21.28 1.79
N TYR A 29 -4.53 20.50 0.76
CA TYR A 29 -5.64 20.81 -0.16
C TYR A 29 -7.03 20.70 0.50
N GLU A 30 -7.11 20.11 1.70
CA GLU A 30 -8.31 20.09 2.55
C GLU A 30 -8.26 21.14 3.68
N GLY A 31 -7.35 22.11 3.61
CA GLY A 31 -7.16 23.14 4.65
C GLY A 31 -6.31 22.67 5.84
N GLY A 32 -5.51 21.62 5.67
CA GLY A 32 -4.54 21.17 6.66
C GLY A 32 -3.46 22.20 6.98
N THR A 33 -2.91 22.11 8.20
CA THR A 33 -1.84 23.01 8.68
C THR A 33 -0.53 22.26 8.89
N ASP A 34 0.60 22.95 8.74
CA ASP A 34 1.94 22.42 9.07
C ASP A 34 2.20 22.52 10.58
N THR A 35 1.50 21.67 11.36
CA THR A 35 1.62 21.64 12.82
C THR A 35 1.88 20.22 13.28
N LEU A 36 2.58 20.06 14.40
CA LEU A 36 2.83 18.73 14.99
C LEU A 36 1.53 17.97 15.28
N ARG A 37 0.47 18.70 15.69
CA ARG A 37 -0.87 18.12 15.92
C ARG A 37 -1.57 17.67 14.64
N ASN A 38 -1.11 18.08 13.47
CA ASN A 38 -1.60 17.66 12.17
C ASN A 38 -0.61 16.74 11.44
N GLY A 39 0.42 16.19 12.10
CA GLY A 39 1.27 15.24 11.40
C GLY A 39 1.90 14.15 12.22
N LEU A 40 2.35 13.16 11.46
CA LEU A 40 2.83 11.87 11.91
C LEU A 40 4.19 11.63 11.27
N LEU A 41 5.15 11.10 12.01
CA LEU A 41 6.39 10.60 11.40
C LEU A 41 6.15 9.15 10.96
N LEU A 42 6.12 8.89 9.66
CA LEU A 42 5.82 7.58 9.10
C LEU A 42 6.93 7.13 8.14
N ARG A 43 7.16 5.82 8.04
CA ARG A 43 7.98 5.27 6.95
C ARG A 43 7.32 5.61 5.61
N ALA A 44 8.09 5.92 4.58
CA ALA A 44 7.60 6.43 3.29
C ALA A 44 6.49 5.56 2.66
N ASP A 45 6.58 4.23 2.76
CA ASP A 45 5.54 3.33 2.28
C ASP A 45 4.24 3.46 3.10
N LEU A 46 4.33 3.54 4.42
CA LEU A 46 3.19 3.73 5.32
C LEU A 46 2.55 5.10 5.14
N HIS A 47 3.35 6.15 4.92
CA HIS A 47 2.87 7.47 4.54
C HIS A 47 2.00 7.39 3.27
N ILE A 48 2.50 6.75 2.21
CA ILE A 48 1.73 6.56 0.97
C ILE A 48 0.42 5.79 1.21
N ARG A 49 0.44 4.76 2.07
CA ARG A 49 -0.79 3.99 2.41
C ARG A 49 -1.77 4.82 3.24
N PHE A 50 -1.27 5.64 4.14
CA PHE A 50 -2.07 6.54 4.98
C PHE A 50 -2.76 7.61 4.13
N ASP A 51 -2.03 8.27 3.23
CA ASP A 51 -2.58 9.27 2.30
C ASP A 51 -3.63 8.68 1.35
N ARG A 52 -3.46 7.42 0.97
CA ARG A 52 -4.42 6.68 0.12
C ARG A 52 -5.61 6.14 0.90
N ASN A 53 -5.74 6.46 2.19
CA ASN A 53 -6.77 5.96 3.09
C ASN A 53 -6.82 4.42 3.12
N LEU A 54 -5.66 3.77 3.06
CA LEU A 54 -5.51 2.31 3.19
C LEU A 54 -5.07 1.90 4.60
N ILE A 55 -4.54 2.85 5.37
CA ILE A 55 -4.22 2.72 6.79
C ILE A 55 -4.85 3.91 7.49
N ALA A 56 -5.42 3.71 8.68
CA ALA A 56 -5.91 4.75 9.57
C ALA A 56 -5.49 4.44 11.02
N ILE A 57 -5.69 5.40 11.92
CA ILE A 57 -5.45 5.21 13.36
C ILE A 57 -6.78 5.30 14.10
N ASP A 58 -7.04 4.33 14.97
CA ASP A 58 -8.10 4.41 15.96
C ASP A 58 -7.74 5.48 16.99
N HIS A 59 -8.38 6.64 16.94
CA HIS A 59 -8.14 7.74 17.88
C HIS A 59 -8.51 7.43 19.34
N GLU A 60 -9.30 6.39 19.63
CA GLU A 60 -9.68 6.03 21.00
C GLU A 60 -8.68 5.06 21.61
N ARG A 61 -8.28 4.04 20.84
CA ARG A 61 -7.39 2.97 21.30
C ARG A 61 -5.92 3.20 20.94
N MET A 62 -5.66 4.19 20.09
CA MET A 62 -4.36 4.47 19.49
C MET A 62 -3.75 3.22 18.85
N THR A 63 -4.56 2.53 18.05
CA THR A 63 -4.17 1.33 17.30
C THR A 63 -4.33 1.53 15.82
N VAL A 64 -3.51 0.87 15.02
CA VAL A 64 -3.57 0.93 13.56
C VAL A 64 -4.75 0.11 13.04
N ILE A 65 -5.42 0.64 12.01
CA ILE A 65 -6.49 -0.02 11.27
C ILE A 65 -6.09 -0.05 9.80
N ILE A 66 -6.19 -1.19 9.14
CA ILE A 66 -5.88 -1.38 7.73
C ILE A 66 -7.16 -1.62 6.91
N SER A 67 -7.12 -1.16 5.66
CA SER A 67 -8.11 -1.50 4.65
C SER A 67 -8.14 -3.02 4.45
N PRO A 68 -9.33 -3.63 4.21
CA PRO A 68 -9.43 -5.03 3.80
C PRO A 68 -8.53 -5.40 2.62
N SER A 69 -8.23 -4.45 1.73
CA SER A 69 -7.33 -4.65 0.59
C SER A 69 -5.85 -4.87 0.95
N LEU A 70 -5.47 -4.62 2.21
CA LEU A 70 -4.12 -4.86 2.74
C LEU A 70 -4.03 -6.17 3.54
N ARG A 71 -5.15 -6.84 3.80
CA ARG A 71 -5.14 -8.20 4.36
C ARG A 71 -4.48 -9.14 3.35
N GLU A 72 -3.78 -10.17 3.82
CA GLU A 72 -2.97 -11.08 3.00
C GLU A 72 -1.76 -10.40 2.33
N SER A 73 -1.30 -9.28 2.88
CA SER A 73 -0.07 -8.61 2.46
C SER A 73 0.87 -8.41 3.63
N GLN A 74 2.11 -7.97 3.36
CA GLN A 74 3.08 -7.63 4.41
C GLN A 74 2.63 -6.52 5.39
N TYR A 75 1.50 -5.86 5.11
CA TYR A 75 0.92 -4.84 6.00
C TYR A 75 -0.10 -5.41 6.98
N GLU A 76 -0.48 -6.69 6.85
CA GLU A 76 -1.46 -7.34 7.73
C GLU A 76 -1.02 -7.32 9.20
N ASP A 77 0.28 -7.53 9.44
CA ASP A 77 0.89 -7.49 10.78
C ASP A 77 0.82 -6.10 11.46
N LEU A 78 0.38 -5.07 10.73
CA LEU A 78 0.15 -3.74 11.30
C LEU A 78 -1.25 -3.61 11.92
N GLU A 79 -2.21 -4.44 11.55
CA GLU A 79 -3.57 -4.36 12.11
C GLU A 79 -3.53 -4.50 13.64
N GLY A 80 -4.15 -3.56 14.34
CA GLY A 80 -4.20 -3.54 15.80
C GLY A 80 -2.89 -3.17 16.49
N ARG A 81 -1.79 -2.94 15.75
CA ARG A 81 -0.53 -2.50 16.35
C ARG A 81 -0.70 -1.14 17.03
N HIS A 82 -0.04 -0.95 18.17
CA HIS A 82 -0.05 0.35 18.86
C HIS A 82 0.63 1.43 18.01
N PHE A 83 -0.01 2.59 17.98
CA PHE A 83 0.52 3.82 17.42
C PHE A 83 1.28 4.57 18.52
N GLU A 84 2.56 4.84 18.27
CA GLU A 84 3.43 5.55 19.21
C GLU A 84 3.11 7.05 19.20
N LEU A 85 2.82 7.59 20.38
CA LEU A 85 2.56 9.02 20.57
C LEU A 85 3.87 9.74 20.92
N PRO A 86 4.01 11.02 20.54
CA PRO A 86 5.09 11.86 21.06
C PRO A 86 5.10 11.88 22.59
N SER A 87 6.29 11.94 23.19
CA SER A 87 6.47 11.96 24.65
C SER A 87 5.79 13.15 25.33
N SER A 88 5.58 14.26 24.61
CA SER A 88 4.86 15.43 25.09
C SER A 88 3.39 15.42 24.63
N PRO A 89 2.41 15.40 25.57
CA PRO A 89 0.98 15.46 25.24
C PRO A 89 0.55 16.71 24.45
N ALA A 90 1.26 17.83 24.61
CA ALA A 90 0.94 19.08 23.94
C ALA A 90 1.05 18.99 22.40
N VAL A 91 1.85 18.04 21.91
CA VAL A 91 2.09 17.83 20.48
C VAL A 91 1.46 16.55 19.96
N HIS A 92 0.59 15.92 20.73
CA HIS A 92 -0.14 14.74 20.27
C HIS A 92 -0.98 15.06 19.03
N PRO A 93 -1.07 14.11 18.08
CA PRO A 93 -1.99 14.17 16.95
C PRO A 93 -3.40 14.55 17.39
N SER A 94 -4.04 15.41 16.61
CA SER A 94 -5.41 15.84 16.88
C SER A 94 -6.38 14.67 16.72
N SER A 95 -7.00 14.23 17.82
CA SER A 95 -8.00 13.15 17.82
C SER A 95 -9.12 13.38 16.80
N VAL A 96 -9.61 14.61 16.68
CA VAL A 96 -10.62 15.01 15.68
C VAL A 96 -10.16 14.75 14.24
N ARG A 97 -8.88 15.00 13.93
CA ARG A 97 -8.33 14.79 12.58
C ARG A 97 -8.09 13.32 12.31
N LEU A 98 -7.61 12.57 13.30
CA LEU A 98 -7.47 11.12 13.20
C LEU A 98 -8.83 10.45 12.97
N HIS A 99 -9.87 10.88 13.71
CA HIS A 99 -11.24 10.42 13.50
C HIS A 99 -11.73 10.73 12.07
N ALA A 100 -11.59 11.98 11.63
CA ALA A 100 -11.99 12.38 10.28
C ALA A 100 -11.25 11.61 9.18
N HIS A 101 -9.95 11.34 9.36
CA HIS A 101 -9.16 10.51 8.45
C HIS A 101 -9.64 9.05 8.43
N ARG A 102 -9.89 8.45 9.61
CA ARG A 102 -10.42 7.09 9.75
C ARG A 102 -11.73 6.87 9.01
N LEU A 103 -12.63 7.86 8.99
CA LEU A 103 -13.89 7.76 8.26
C LEU A 103 -13.71 7.63 6.73
N LYS A 104 -12.55 7.99 6.20
CA LYS A 104 -12.21 7.86 4.77
C LYS A 104 -11.61 6.50 4.42
N LEU A 105 -11.39 5.62 5.40
CA LEU A 105 -10.73 4.33 5.20
C LEU A 105 -11.45 3.55 4.09
N ARG A 106 -10.70 3.18 3.05
CA ARG A 106 -11.26 2.50 1.89
C ARG A 106 -11.57 1.06 2.25
N SER A 107 -12.85 0.69 2.24
CA SER A 107 -13.23 -0.72 2.08
C SER A 107 -13.09 -1.10 0.61
N GLN A 108 -12.49 -2.26 0.33
CA GLN A 108 -12.37 -2.74 -1.04
C GLN A 108 -13.79 -2.94 -1.60
N LYS A 109 -14.21 -2.15 -2.60
CA LYS A 109 -15.28 -2.60 -3.50
C LYS A 109 -14.68 -3.76 -4.28
N VAL A 110 -15.13 -4.98 -4.00
CA VAL A 110 -14.94 -6.10 -4.93
C VAL A 110 -15.38 -5.61 -6.30
N LEU A 111 -14.52 -5.75 -7.30
CA LEU A 111 -14.76 -5.28 -8.65
C LEU A 111 -16.02 -5.97 -9.19
N GLY A 112 -17.13 -5.24 -9.30
CA GLY A 112 -18.07 -5.45 -10.39
C GLY A 112 -17.35 -5.03 -11.67
N GLY A 113 -16.64 -5.98 -12.28
CA GLY A 113 -16.00 -5.78 -13.59
C GLY A 113 -17.05 -5.49 -14.68
N PRO A 114 -16.66 -4.89 -15.81
CA PRO A 114 -17.59 -4.62 -16.90
C PRO A 114 -18.20 -5.92 -17.44
N SER A 115 -19.53 -5.98 -17.46
CA SER A 115 -20.29 -6.95 -18.25
C SER A 115 -19.90 -6.76 -19.72
N TYR A 116 -19.06 -7.64 -20.25
CA TYR A 116 -19.01 -7.84 -21.69
C TYR A 116 -20.28 -8.62 -22.06
N ARG A 117 -21.21 -7.97 -22.77
CA ARG A 117 -22.27 -8.69 -23.47
C ARG A 117 -21.62 -9.40 -24.65
N MET A 118 -21.41 -10.71 -24.55
CA MET A 118 -21.30 -11.53 -25.75
C MET A 118 -22.65 -11.47 -26.45
N GLY A 119 -22.65 -10.93 -27.67
CA GLY A 119 -23.80 -11.02 -28.55
C GLY A 119 -24.09 -12.48 -28.87
N ASN A 120 -25.37 -12.83 -28.84
CA ASN A 120 -25.85 -14.08 -29.41
C ASN A 120 -25.65 -14.03 -30.93
N SER A 121 -24.90 -14.99 -31.45
CA SER A 121 -25.12 -15.50 -32.80
C SER A 121 -25.20 -17.01 -32.68
N GLU A 122 -26.43 -17.50 -32.81
CA GLU A 122 -26.77 -18.88 -33.03
C GLU A 122 -26.07 -19.37 -34.30
N ASP A 123 -25.38 -20.50 -34.23
CA ASP A 123 -25.39 -21.52 -35.27
C ASP A 123 -24.91 -22.84 -34.68
N SER A 124 -25.74 -23.87 -34.85
CA SER A 124 -25.61 -25.20 -34.25
C SER A 124 -24.83 -26.17 -35.18
N PRO A 125 -24.96 -27.50 -35.02
CA PRO A 125 -23.89 -28.40 -34.61
C PRO A 125 -23.24 -29.15 -35.78
N ILE A 126 -22.00 -29.62 -35.62
CA ILE A 126 -21.46 -30.66 -36.50
C ILE A 126 -21.04 -31.87 -35.68
N THR A 127 -21.60 -32.98 -36.12
CA THR A 127 -21.58 -34.38 -35.69
C THR A 127 -20.18 -35.01 -35.67
N GLY A 128 -20.06 -36.06 -34.85
CA GLY A 128 -18.82 -36.72 -34.46
C GLY A 128 -18.10 -37.59 -35.48
N ALA A 129 -16.95 -38.10 -35.03
CA ALA A 129 -16.34 -39.35 -35.44
C ALA A 129 -15.27 -39.76 -34.41
N GLU A 130 -15.50 -40.88 -33.72
CA GLU A 130 -14.44 -41.70 -33.11
C GLU A 130 -13.58 -42.34 -34.21
N ILE A 131 -12.33 -42.74 -33.91
CA ILE A 131 -11.75 -44.07 -34.23
C ILE A 131 -10.24 -44.16 -33.85
N THR A 132 -9.97 -45.11 -32.95
CA THR A 132 -8.83 -46.04 -32.76
C THR A 132 -7.38 -45.62 -32.39
N ARG A 133 -7.00 -46.14 -31.21
CA ARG A 133 -5.74 -46.75 -30.70
C ARG A 133 -4.49 -46.81 -31.61
N SER A 134 -3.34 -46.50 -30.98
CA SER A 134 -2.14 -47.37 -30.98
C SER A 134 -1.17 -47.00 -29.83
N ARG A 135 -0.54 -48.03 -29.23
CA ARG A 135 0.44 -47.98 -28.12
C ARG A 135 1.87 -47.74 -28.66
N ALA A 136 2.74 -47.08 -27.88
CA ALA A 136 3.99 -47.67 -27.32
C ALA A 136 4.94 -46.61 -26.72
N ALA A 137 5.78 -47.11 -25.82
CA ALA A 137 6.64 -46.46 -24.83
C ALA A 137 7.81 -45.61 -25.37
N THR A 138 8.35 -44.70 -24.55
CA THR A 138 9.63 -44.89 -23.82
C THR A 138 10.09 -43.60 -23.13
N SER A 139 10.77 -43.80 -22.00
CA SER A 139 11.42 -42.83 -21.13
C SER A 139 12.61 -42.13 -21.81
N SER A 140 12.78 -40.81 -21.62
CA SER A 140 14.12 -40.23 -21.52
C SER A 140 14.12 -38.86 -20.83
N ALA A 141 15.26 -38.57 -20.24
CA ALA A 141 15.50 -37.66 -19.13
C ALA A 141 15.37 -36.16 -19.45
N ARG A 142 15.07 -35.42 -18.38
CA ARG A 142 15.11 -33.96 -18.31
C ARG A 142 16.54 -33.48 -18.59
N ASN A 143 16.69 -32.55 -19.52
CA ASN A 143 17.87 -31.68 -19.57
C ASN A 143 17.41 -30.22 -19.66
N ARG A 144 17.35 -29.53 -18.52
CA ARG A 144 17.11 -28.08 -18.45
C ARG A 144 18.46 -27.37 -18.53
N GLN A 145 18.87 -27.01 -19.74
CA GLN A 145 19.94 -26.03 -19.91
C GLN A 145 19.44 -24.64 -19.50
N ARG A 146 20.11 -24.09 -18.50
CA ARG A 146 19.85 -22.78 -17.90
C ARG A 146 20.37 -21.70 -18.86
N LYS A 147 19.50 -21.12 -19.70
CA LYS A 147 19.84 -19.92 -20.47
C LYS A 147 19.99 -18.75 -19.49
N GLN A 148 21.20 -18.23 -19.36
CA GLN A 148 21.45 -16.93 -18.73
C GLN A 148 20.87 -15.85 -19.65
N SER A 149 19.76 -15.23 -19.24
CA SER A 149 19.25 -14.03 -19.88
C SER A 149 19.93 -12.81 -19.26
N THR A 150 20.76 -12.15 -20.05
CA THR A 150 21.29 -10.81 -19.81
C THR A 150 20.14 -9.82 -19.60
N ILE A 151 20.13 -9.15 -18.44
CA ILE A 151 19.18 -8.08 -18.11
C ILE A 151 19.61 -6.81 -18.84
N ALA A 152 18.74 -6.28 -19.71
CA ALA A 152 18.89 -4.95 -20.29
C ALA A 152 18.59 -3.87 -19.24
N PRO A 153 19.24 -2.69 -19.29
CA PRO A 153 19.01 -1.63 -18.32
C PRO A 153 17.59 -1.05 -18.48
N PHE A 154 16.87 -0.97 -17.36
CA PHE A 154 15.59 -0.28 -17.27
C PHE A 154 15.78 1.21 -17.61
N GLN A 155 15.37 1.61 -18.81
CA GLN A 155 15.17 3.01 -19.16
C GLN A 155 13.76 3.45 -18.74
N GLY A 156 13.71 4.44 -17.86
CA GLY A 156 12.65 5.46 -17.83
C GLY A 156 11.36 5.11 -17.10
N CYS A 157 11.28 5.47 -15.81
CA CYS A 157 10.02 5.87 -15.20
C CYS A 157 10.01 7.40 -15.07
N ALA A 158 9.00 8.04 -15.68
CA ALA A 158 8.73 9.47 -15.60
C ALA A 158 8.42 9.92 -14.14
N PRO A 159 8.64 11.19 -13.79
CA PRO A 159 8.77 11.64 -12.41
C PRO A 159 7.40 11.96 -11.80
N TYR A 160 6.98 11.17 -10.82
CA TYR A 160 6.10 11.64 -9.75
C TYR A 160 6.95 11.79 -8.47
N PHE A 161 8.02 12.56 -8.57
CA PHE A 161 8.83 12.99 -7.43
C PHE A 161 8.72 14.51 -7.31
N ARG A 162 8.53 14.94 -6.07
CA ARG A 162 8.49 16.33 -5.54
C ARG A 162 7.10 16.90 -5.30
N CYS A 163 6.55 16.57 -4.14
CA CYS A 163 6.04 17.61 -3.26
C CYS A 163 6.95 17.70 -2.03
N ALA A 164 7.68 18.83 -1.95
CA ALA A 164 8.27 19.43 -0.76
C ALA A 164 9.39 18.67 0.01
N TRP A 165 10.54 18.45 -0.64
CA TRP A 165 11.83 18.65 0.02
C TRP A 165 12.34 20.06 -0.34
N ALA A 166 11.93 21.06 0.43
CA ALA A 166 12.57 22.37 0.46
C ALA A 166 12.26 23.05 1.80
N LYS A 167 13.33 23.30 2.57
CA LYS A 167 13.40 23.87 3.94
C LYS A 167 13.11 22.85 5.04
N PHE A 168 14.17 22.28 5.61
CA PHE A 168 14.50 22.38 7.04
C PHE A 168 15.80 21.60 7.29
N ALA A 169 16.89 22.08 6.68
CA ALA A 169 18.23 21.90 7.23
C ALA A 169 18.52 23.16 8.05
N ARG A 170 18.15 23.12 9.33
CA ARG A 170 18.65 23.87 10.50
C ARG A 170 17.54 23.91 11.56
N TYR A 171 17.93 23.47 12.76
CA TYR A 171 17.17 23.25 14.00
C TYR A 171 16.47 21.89 14.12
#